data_AF-A0A7C2N4C0-F1
#
_entry.id   AF-A0A7C2N4C0-F1
#
_cell.length_a   1.000
_cell.length_b   1.000
_cell.length_c   1.000
_cell.angle_alpha   90.00
_cell.angle_beta   90.00
_cell.angle_gamma   90.00
#
_symmetry.space_group_name_H-M   'P 1'
#
loop_
_entity.id
_entity.type
_entity.pdbx_description
1 polymer ?
#
loop_
_entity_poly.entity_id
_entity_poly.type
_entity_poly.pdbx_seq_one_letter_code
_entity_poly.pdbx_strand_id
1 'polypeptide(L)'
;MEGVMINLDPNKTINLSIIKFLNQRVDILKKDKVISEANKFANLIITNGLIPTLAYYESKSENNIEVNEFYKKIILAFFKEKFKVDENKIFDFLLNKNPSELLFITNFMLYFANYLKYFIKDKENDKNN
;
A
#
# COMPACT_ATOMS: atom_id res chain seq x y z
N MET A 1 -18.79 -22.66 -31.62
CA MET A 1 -18.45 -21.38 -30.96
C MET A 1 -19.37 -21.23 -29.76
N GLU A 2 -18.97 -20.40 -28.79
CA GLU A 2 -19.53 -20.24 -27.44
C GLU A 2 -18.99 -21.27 -26.45
N GLY A 3 -18.24 -20.92 -25.41
CA GLY A 3 -17.72 -19.64 -24.94
C GLY A 3 -17.04 -20.00 -23.63
N VAL A 4 -15.74 -19.72 -23.51
CA VAL A 4 -14.95 -20.10 -22.33
C VAL A 4 -15.55 -19.40 -21.10
N MET A 5 -16.31 -20.12 -20.27
CA MET A 5 -16.60 -19.66 -18.92
C MET A 5 -15.34 -19.82 -18.09
N ILE A 6 -14.53 -18.76 -18.05
CA ILE A 6 -13.48 -18.66 -17.04
C ILE A 6 -14.22 -18.39 -15.72
N ASN A 7 -14.40 -19.44 -14.94
CA ASN A 7 -14.86 -19.37 -13.56
C ASN A 7 -13.77 -18.62 -12.75
N LEU A 8 -13.97 -17.33 -12.48
CA LEU A 8 -13.02 -16.52 -11.74
C LEU A 8 -13.31 -16.66 -10.25
N ASP A 9 -12.55 -17.55 -9.61
CA ASP A 9 -12.44 -17.79 -8.18
C ASP A 9 -12.44 -16.48 -7.36
N PRO A 10 -13.20 -16.34 -6.26
CA PRO A 10 -13.15 -15.15 -5.38
C PRO A 10 -11.75 -14.90 -4.79
N ASN A 11 -10.90 -15.93 -4.75
CA ASN A 11 -9.47 -15.91 -4.48
C ASN A 11 -8.61 -15.89 -5.76
N LYS A 12 -9.11 -15.31 -6.85
CA LYS A 12 -8.29 -14.47 -7.76
C LYS A 12 -7.90 -13.13 -7.08
N THR A 13 -7.92 -13.20 -5.74
CA THR A 13 -6.87 -12.98 -4.75
C THR A 13 -6.53 -11.53 -4.55
N ILE A 14 -6.82 -11.06 -3.34
CA ILE A 14 -6.25 -9.85 -2.75
C ILE A 14 -4.77 -9.66 -3.17
N ASN A 15 -4.01 -10.75 -3.22
CA ASN A 15 -2.62 -10.81 -3.66
C ASN A 15 -2.44 -10.32 -5.11
N LEU A 16 -3.23 -10.84 -6.06
CA LEU A 16 -3.21 -10.40 -7.45
C LEU A 16 -3.63 -8.93 -7.58
N SER A 17 -4.60 -8.46 -6.78
CA SER A 17 -4.95 -7.03 -6.77
C SER A 17 -3.80 -6.14 -6.28
N ILE A 18 -3.09 -6.57 -5.23
CA ILE A 18 -1.93 -5.86 -4.70
C ILE A 18 -0.80 -5.88 -5.73
N ILE A 19 -0.47 -7.04 -6.29
CA ILE A 19 0.58 -7.17 -7.31
C ILE A 19 0.25 -6.32 -8.53
N LYS A 20 -1.01 -6.33 -9.01
CA LYS A 20 -1.44 -5.49 -10.13
C LYS A 20 -1.28 -4.00 -9.80
N PHE A 21 -1.70 -3.59 -8.61
CA PHE A 21 -1.55 -2.21 -8.14
C PHE A 21 -0.07 -1.78 -8.11
N LEU A 22 0.82 -2.65 -7.62
CA LEU A 22 2.26 -2.39 -7.53
C LEU A 22 2.91 -2.34 -8.90
N ASN A 23 2.56 -3.27 -9.81
CA ASN A 23 3.06 -3.29 -11.19
C ASN A 23 2.74 -1.99 -11.95
N GLN A 24 1.56 -1.41 -11.73
CA GLN A 24 1.18 -0.11 -12.33
C GLN A 24 2.01 1.07 -11.82
N ARG A 25 2.80 0.89 -10.75
CA ARG A 25 3.60 1.93 -10.08
C ARG A 25 5.09 1.59 -10.06
N VAL A 26 5.52 0.64 -10.89
CA VAL A 26 6.91 0.14 -10.92
C VAL A 26 7.94 1.26 -11.03
N ASP A 27 7.68 2.30 -11.81
CA ASP A 27 8.60 3.43 -12.02
C ASP A 27 8.84 4.23 -10.73
N ILE A 28 7.83 4.33 -9.88
CA ILE A 28 7.93 5.00 -8.57
C ILE A 28 8.63 4.06 -7.58
N LEU A 29 8.28 2.77 -7.61
CA LEU A 29 8.80 1.75 -6.70
C LEU A 29 10.28 1.42 -6.92
N LYS A 30 10.87 1.84 -8.05
CA LYS A 30 12.30 1.70 -8.34
C LYS A 30 13.16 2.82 -7.76
N LYS A 31 12.57 3.88 -7.18
CA LYS A 31 13.31 5.01 -6.61
C LYS A 31 13.88 4.65 -5.24
N ASP A 32 15.17 4.85 -5.03
CA ASP A 32 15.88 4.37 -3.82
C ASP A 32 15.27 4.87 -2.51
N LYS A 33 14.74 6.10 -2.49
CA LYS A 33 14.07 6.63 -1.30
C LYS A 33 12.71 6.00 -1.05
N VAL A 34 11.94 5.71 -2.11
CA VAL A 34 10.66 4.98 -2.01
C VAL A 34 10.91 3.56 -1.50
N ILE A 35 11.99 2.92 -1.95
CA ILE A 35 12.47 1.63 -1.44
C ILE A 35 12.76 1.70 0.06
N SER A 36 13.49 2.74 0.50
CA SER A 36 13.78 2.96 1.92
C SER A 36 12.51 3.10 2.76
N GLU A 37 11.52 3.86 2.30
CA GLU A 37 10.26 4.05 3.02
C GLU A 37 9.38 2.79 3.04
N ALA A 38 9.29 2.08 1.92
CA ALA A 38 8.59 0.81 1.85
C ALA A 38 9.15 -0.24 2.84
N ASN A 39 10.47 -0.29 2.99
CA ASN A 39 11.13 -1.18 3.95
C ASN A 39 10.81 -0.85 5.42
N LYS A 40 10.51 0.43 5.73
CA LYS A 40 10.15 0.89 7.08
C LYS A 40 8.67 0.73 7.39
N PHE A 41 7.82 0.84 6.38
CA PHE A 41 6.37 1.01 6.54
C PHE A 41 5.72 -0.09 7.39
N ALA A 42 6.03 -1.36 7.13
CA ALA A 42 5.49 -2.48 7.91
C ALA A 42 5.86 -2.37 9.40
N ASN A 43 7.12 -2.06 9.71
CA ASN A 43 7.58 -1.90 11.08
C ASN A 43 6.90 -0.72 11.77
N LEU A 44 6.71 0.41 11.08
CA LEU A 44 6.00 1.57 11.64
C LEU A 44 4.56 1.24 12.00
N ILE A 45 3.84 0.48 11.16
CA ILE A 45 2.47 0.04 11.49
C ILE A 45 2.49 -0.88 12.72
N ILE A 46 3.44 -1.80 12.82
CA ILE A 46 3.54 -2.72 13.97
C ILE A 46 3.81 -1.96 15.27
N THR A 47 4.73 -0.99 15.25
CA THR A 47 5.15 -0.30 16.47
C THR A 47 4.17 0.80 16.89
N ASN A 48 3.62 1.52 15.92
CA ASN A 48 2.85 2.75 16.18
C ASN A 48 1.36 2.60 15.89
N GLY A 49 0.95 1.51 15.22
CA GLY A 49 -0.39 1.39 14.63
C GLY A 49 -0.53 2.14 13.31
N LEU A 50 -1.64 1.89 12.62
CA LEU A 50 -1.88 2.44 11.28
C LEU A 50 -2.08 3.95 11.28
N ILE A 51 -2.98 4.47 12.13
CA ILE A 51 -3.33 5.89 12.14
C ILE A 51 -2.11 6.77 12.44
N PRO A 52 -1.31 6.52 13.50
CA PRO A 52 -0.12 7.33 13.77
C PRO A 52 0.95 7.22 12.67
N THR A 53 1.06 6.06 12.02
CA THR A 53 1.95 5.89 10.87
C THR A 53 1.52 6.76 9.69
N LEU A 54 0.23 6.82 9.37
CA LEU A 54 -0.27 7.67 8.29
C LEU A 54 -0.08 9.15 8.61
N ALA A 55 -0.29 9.57 9.86
CA ALA A 55 -0.06 10.96 10.30
C ALA A 55 1.43 11.35 10.20
N TYR A 56 2.34 10.43 10.54
CA TYR A 56 3.77 10.62 10.33
C TYR A 56 4.11 10.87 8.85
N TYR A 57 3.56 10.06 7.95
CA TYR A 57 3.81 10.21 6.52
C TYR A 57 3.19 11.50 5.95
N GLU A 58 1.99 11.87 6.40
CA GLU A 58 1.35 13.14 6.03
C GLU A 58 2.26 14.32 6.36
N SER A 59 2.67 14.44 7.62
CA SER A 59 3.56 15.52 8.08
C SER A 59 4.91 15.54 7.36
N LYS A 60 5.54 14.36 7.14
CA LYS A 60 6.82 14.29 6.43
C LYS A 60 6.70 14.61 4.94
N SER A 61 5.55 14.31 4.34
CA SER A 61 5.32 14.53 2.90
C SER A 61 5.26 16.00 2.51
N GLU A 62 5.01 16.91 3.46
CA GLU A 62 5.00 18.35 3.21
C GLU A 62 6.39 18.89 2.87
N ASN A 63 7.43 18.29 3.47
CA ASN A 63 8.80 18.80 3.43
C ASN A 63 9.77 17.88 2.67
N ASN A 64 9.31 16.71 2.22
CA ASN A 64 10.14 15.76 1.49
C ASN A 64 9.36 15.19 0.29
N ILE A 65 9.78 15.55 -0.91
CA ILE A 65 9.12 15.17 -2.17
C ILE A 65 9.10 13.66 -2.40
N GLU A 66 10.11 12.92 -1.93
CA GLU A 66 10.19 11.48 -2.14
C GLU A 66 9.29 10.73 -1.15
N VAL A 67 9.24 11.19 0.11
CA VAL A 67 8.26 10.71 1.11
C VAL A 67 6.84 11.04 0.64
N ASN A 68 6.65 12.18 -0.01
CA ASN A 68 5.40 12.56 -0.65
C ASN A 68 5.01 11.58 -1.76
N GLU A 69 5.93 11.18 -2.62
CA GLU A 69 5.66 10.19 -3.64
C GLU A 69 5.29 8.83 -3.05
N PHE A 70 6.01 8.37 -2.03
CA PHE A 70 5.66 7.14 -1.32
C PHE A 70 4.25 7.24 -0.71
N TYR A 71 4.00 8.30 0.06
CA TYR A 71 2.75 8.48 0.77
C TYR A 71 1.55 8.63 -0.19
N LYS A 72 1.59 9.60 -1.10
CA LYS A 72 0.45 9.90 -1.98
C LYS A 72 0.27 8.85 -3.07
N LYS A 73 1.35 8.53 -3.80
CA LYS A 73 1.24 7.69 -5.01
C LYS A 73 1.16 6.20 -4.70
N ILE A 74 1.65 5.76 -3.54
CA ILE A 74 1.59 4.35 -3.11
C ILE A 74 0.52 4.16 -2.02
N ILE A 75 0.64 4.82 -0.86
CA ILE A 75 -0.21 4.52 0.29
C ILE A 75 -1.65 5.03 0.10
N LEU A 76 -1.84 6.33 -0.15
CA LEU A 76 -3.18 6.92 -0.31
C LEU A 76 -3.88 6.39 -1.55
N ALA A 77 -3.15 6.25 -2.66
CA ALA A 77 -3.69 5.66 -3.88
C ALA A 77 -4.19 4.21 -3.66
N PHE A 78 -3.47 3.40 -2.87
CA PHE A 78 -3.92 2.05 -2.53
C PHE A 78 -5.17 2.08 -1.65
N PHE A 79 -5.19 2.96 -0.64
CA PHE A 79 -6.37 3.17 0.21
C PHE A 79 -7.61 3.52 -0.62
N LYS A 80 -7.47 4.45 -1.56
CA LYS A 80 -8.53 4.86 -2.47
C LYS A 80 -9.02 3.71 -3.35
N GLU A 81 -8.10 2.95 -3.94
CA GLU A 81 -8.47 1.83 -4.79
C GLU A 81 -9.18 0.71 -4.00
N LYS A 82 -8.66 0.38 -2.81
CA LYS A 82 -9.12 -0.74 -2.00
C LYS A 82 -10.38 -0.44 -1.20
N PHE A 83 -10.41 0.70 -0.52
CA PHE A 83 -11.48 1.06 0.43
C PHE A 83 -12.46 2.08 -0.14
N LYS A 84 -12.25 2.54 -1.38
CA LYS A 84 -13.11 3.54 -2.06
C LYS A 84 -13.26 4.82 -1.25
N VAL A 85 -12.20 5.21 -0.54
CA VAL A 85 -12.11 6.44 0.26
C VAL A 85 -11.34 7.50 -0.51
N ASP A 86 -11.78 8.74 -0.41
CA ASP A 86 -11.02 9.87 -0.96
C ASP A 86 -9.77 10.13 -0.12
N GLU A 87 -8.68 10.54 -0.76
CA GLU A 87 -7.36 10.69 -0.12
C GLU A 87 -7.42 11.68 1.06
N ASN A 88 -8.18 12.78 0.89
CA ASN A 88 -8.36 13.81 1.91
C ASN A 88 -9.31 13.41 3.06
N LYS A 89 -9.93 12.23 2.98
CA LYS A 89 -10.92 11.73 3.97
C LYS A 89 -10.45 10.46 4.69
N ILE A 90 -9.18 10.07 4.51
CA ILE A 90 -8.67 8.82 5.08
C ILE A 90 -8.69 8.83 6.61
N PHE A 91 -8.30 9.93 7.26
CA PHE A 91 -8.36 10.01 8.72
C PHE A 91 -9.78 9.96 9.25
N ASP A 92 -10.70 10.74 8.68
CA ASP A 92 -12.13 10.68 9.03
C ASP A 92 -12.69 9.28 8.83
N PHE A 93 -12.35 8.63 7.72
CA PHE A 93 -12.77 7.25 7.45
C PHE A 93 -12.28 6.29 8.52
N LEU A 94 -11.01 6.37 8.92
CA LEU A 94 -10.39 5.48 9.91
C LEU A 94 -10.91 5.73 11.33
N LEU A 95 -11.05 7.00 11.73
CA LEU A 95 -11.51 7.39 13.07
C LEU A 95 -12.98 7.03 13.32
N ASN A 96 -13.78 6.95 12.25
CA ASN A 96 -15.18 6.54 12.32
C ASN A 96 -15.39 5.01 12.25
N LYS A 97 -14.31 4.19 12.24
CA LYS A 97 -14.42 2.73 12.27
C LYS A 97 -14.55 2.20 13.67
N ASN A 98 -15.35 1.14 13.80
CA ASN A 98 -15.35 0.38 15.04
C ASN A 98 -14.03 -0.41 15.20
N PRO A 99 -13.68 -0.87 16.42
CA PRO A 99 -12.41 -1.54 16.67
C PRO A 99 -12.13 -2.74 15.77
N SER A 100 -13.14 -3.55 15.44
CA SER A 100 -12.98 -4.73 14.58
C SER A 100 -12.68 -4.36 13.12
N GLU A 101 -13.37 -3.35 12.59
CA GLU A 101 -13.09 -2.83 11.25
C GLU A 101 -11.69 -2.19 11.17
N LEU A 102 -11.30 -1.42 12.19
CA LEU A 102 -9.98 -0.79 12.23
C LEU A 102 -8.86 -1.83 12.33
N LEU A 103 -9.06 -2.91 13.11
CA LEU A 103 -8.15 -4.03 13.18
C LEU A 103 -8.01 -4.74 11.83
N PHE A 104 -9.13 -4.97 11.14
CA PHE A 104 -9.12 -5.54 9.79
C PHE A 104 -8.31 -4.67 8.82
N ILE A 105 -8.58 -3.35 8.78
CA ILE A 105 -7.86 -2.43 7.89
C ILE A 105 -6.37 -2.39 8.22
N THR A 106 -6.01 -2.36 9.50
CA THR A 106 -4.61 -2.38 9.96
C THR A 106 -3.89 -3.64 9.50
N ASN A 107 -4.49 -4.82 9.72
CA ASN A 107 -3.93 -6.10 9.27
C ASN A 107 -3.84 -6.18 7.75
N PHE A 108 -4.82 -5.63 7.04
CA PHE A 108 -4.80 -5.58 5.58
C PHE A 108 -3.67 -4.67 5.07
N MET A 109 -3.44 -3.52 5.71
CA MET A 109 -2.33 -2.63 5.36
C MET A 109 -0.96 -3.23 5.70
N LEU A 110 -0.85 -4.01 6.78
CA LEU A 110 0.34 -4.82 7.06
C LEU A 110 0.59 -5.87 5.98
N TYR A 111 -0.46 -6.55 5.53
CA TYR A 111 -0.38 -7.51 4.43
C TYR A 111 0.12 -6.83 3.15
N PHE A 112 -0.46 -5.67 2.80
CA PHE A 112 0.02 -4.85 1.69
C PHE A 112 1.49 -4.43 1.85
N ALA A 113 1.89 -3.96 3.03
CA ALA A 113 3.26 -3.54 3.32
C ALA A 113 4.28 -4.67 3.12
N ASN A 114 3.92 -5.90 3.47
CA ASN A 114 4.76 -7.08 3.23
C ASN A 114 4.90 -7.39 1.73
N TYR A 115 3.81 -7.32 0.96
CA TYR A 115 3.89 -7.50 -0.50
C TYR A 115 4.72 -6.40 -1.17
N LEU A 116 4.58 -5.16 -0.72
CA LEU A 116 5.36 -4.04 -1.19
C LEU A 116 6.87 -4.29 -0.95
N LYS A 117 7.23 -4.80 0.22
CA LYS A 117 8.62 -5.21 0.54
C LYS A 117 9.12 -6.32 -0.38
N TYR A 118 8.32 -7.37 -0.61
CA TYR A 118 8.71 -8.45 -1.54
C TYR A 118 8.89 -7.96 -2.97
N PHE A 119 7.96 -7.12 -3.44
CA PHE A 119 8.00 -6.54 -4.78
C PHE A 119 9.26 -5.71 -5.00
N ILE A 120 9.65 -4.90 -4.01
CA ILE A 120 10.83 -4.06 -4.10
C ILE A 120 12.11 -4.90 -4.07
N LYS A 121 12.20 -5.90 -3.19
CA LYS A 121 13.37 -6.79 -3.13
C LYS A 121 13.62 -7.52 -4.46
N ASP A 122 12.55 -7.94 -5.13
CA ASP A 122 12.63 -8.54 -6.47
C ASP A 122 13.24 -7.55 -7.49
N LYS A 123 12.78 -6.29 -7.47
CA LYS A 123 13.26 -5.24 -8.38
C LYS A 123 14.68 -4.74 -8.07
N GLU A 124 15.13 -4.85 -6.82
CA GLU A 124 16.52 -4.61 -6.45
C GLU A 124 17.46 -5.67 -7.05
N ASN A 125 17.02 -6.94 -7.11
CA ASN A 125 17.80 -8.01 -7.76
C ASN A 125 17.88 -7.81 -9.28
N ASP A 126 16.80 -7.32 -9.92
CA ASP A 126 16.79 -7.00 -11.35
C ASP A 126 17.74 -5.85 -11.74
N LYS A 127 18.10 -4.95 -10.81
CA LYS A 127 19.07 -3.86 -11.08
C LYS A 127 20.53 -4.35 -11.07
N ASN A 128 20.80 -5.52 -10.49
CA ASN A 128 22.14 -6.05 -10.26
C ASN A 128 22.54 -7.19 -11.22
N ASN A 129 21.67 -7.53 -12.19
CA ASN A 129 21.91 -8.46 -13.29
C ASN A 129 21.92 -7.71 -14.62
#